data_AF-A0A9N9EX40-F1
#
_entry.id   AF-A0A9N9EX40-F1
#
_cell.length_a   1.000
_cell.length_b   1.000
_cell.length_c   1.000
_cell.angle_alpha   90.00
_cell.angle_beta   90.00
_cell.angle_gamma   90.00
#
_symmetry.space_group_name_H-M   'P 1'
#
loop_
_entity.id
_entity.type
_entity.pdbx_description
1 polymer ?
#
loop_
_entity_poly.entity_id
_entity_poly.type
_entity_poly.pdbx_seq_one_letter_code
_entity_poly.pdbx_strand_id
1 'polypeptide(L)'
;MSGNLGLRVLASSTYEDITLQLVKDEESYYVKFMYMLEAFKVPDLNEILNLRDDSTVPPNCFILFRKEIQLCVSNIGLRIRRGALSKHIRKDLRKSEPNLVDSFKETANTAARIFNDRNLRIRIFDSSHIE
;
A
#
# COMPACT_ATOMS: atom_id res chain seq x y z
N MET A 1 26.88 22.31 6.70
CA MET A 1 26.71 21.83 5.31
C MET A 1 25.38 21.10 5.25
N SER A 2 24.34 21.78 4.79
CA SER A 2 22.97 21.26 4.78
C SER A 2 22.76 20.49 3.49
N GLY A 3 22.93 19.16 3.54
CA GLY A 3 22.63 18.27 2.41
C GLY A 3 21.14 18.33 2.11
N ASN A 4 20.76 19.11 1.11
CA ASN A 4 19.43 19.02 0.52
C ASN A 4 19.40 17.68 -0.22
N LEU A 5 18.99 16.60 0.45
CA LEU A 5 18.60 15.39 -0.28
C LEU A 5 17.58 15.86 -1.33
N GLY A 6 17.82 15.53 -2.61
CA GLY A 6 16.99 15.91 -3.75
C GLY A 6 15.61 15.27 -3.74
N LEU A 7 14.91 15.36 -2.62
CA LEU A 7 13.60 14.77 -2.39
C LEU A 7 12.56 15.58 -3.14
N ARG A 8 11.96 14.94 -4.14
CA ARG A 8 10.80 15.48 -4.86
C ARG A 8 9.52 15.10 -4.13
N VAL A 9 8.70 16.10 -3.81
CA VAL A 9 7.34 15.86 -3.29
C VAL A 9 6.44 15.37 -4.42
N LEU A 10 5.84 14.19 -4.23
CA LEU A 10 4.93 13.58 -5.19
C LEU A 10 3.47 13.86 -4.84
N ALA A 11 3.16 13.78 -3.56
CA ALA A 11 1.82 14.02 -3.05
C ALA A 11 1.91 14.49 -1.60
N SER A 12 0.87 15.19 -1.13
CA SER A 12 0.77 15.59 0.26
C SER A 12 -0.67 15.45 0.74
N SER A 13 -0.84 15.22 2.02
CA SER A 13 -2.15 15.26 2.65
C SER A 13 -2.02 15.74 4.08
N THR A 14 -2.93 16.64 4.44
CA THR A 14 -3.03 17.19 5.78
C THR A 14 -4.30 16.63 6.45
N TYR A 15 -4.17 16.23 7.71
CA TYR A 15 -5.28 15.83 8.57
C TYR A 15 -5.04 16.43 9.94
N GLU A 16 -5.99 17.22 10.42
CA GLU A 16 -5.78 18.12 11.58
C GLU A 16 -4.52 18.96 11.31
N ASP A 17 -3.54 18.96 12.21
CA ASP A 17 -2.28 19.71 12.06
C ASP A 17 -1.13 18.85 11.51
N ILE A 18 -1.42 17.62 11.08
CA ILE A 18 -0.41 16.66 10.60
C ILE A 18 -0.41 16.67 9.07
N THR A 19 0.72 17.09 8.48
CA THR A 19 0.94 17.00 7.03
C THR A 19 1.92 15.89 6.70
N LEU A 20 1.44 14.85 6.02
CA LEU A 20 2.28 13.82 5.43
C LEU A 20 2.59 14.16 3.98
N GLN A 21 3.81 13.87 3.57
CA GLN A 21 4.23 13.97 2.18
C GLN A 21 4.72 12.60 1.72
N LEU A 22 4.27 12.17 0.55
CA LEU A 22 4.98 11.12 -0.17
C LEU A 22 6.06 11.81 -1.01
N VAL A 23 7.30 11.44 -0.75
CA VAL A 23 8.47 12.00 -1.42
C VAL A 23 9.24 10.88 -2.11
N LYS A 24 10.09 11.27 -3.06
CA LYS A 24 10.95 10.36 -3.82
C LYS A 24 12.35 10.94 -3.94
N ASP A 25 13.38 10.10 -3.79
CA ASP A 25 14.74 10.39 -4.25
C ASP A 25 15.00 9.72 -5.61
N GLU A 26 16.25 9.49 -6.02
CA GLU A 26 16.54 8.93 -7.34
C GLU A 26 15.90 7.54 -7.56
N GLU A 27 15.79 6.71 -6.52
CA GLU A 27 15.41 5.30 -6.64
C GLU A 27 14.27 4.87 -5.68
N SER A 28 14.09 5.60 -4.59
CA SER A 28 13.28 5.18 -3.45
C SER A 28 12.15 6.17 -3.14
N TYR A 29 11.09 5.63 -2.57
CA TYR A 29 9.94 6.40 -2.10
C TYR A 29 9.91 6.41 -0.57
N TYR A 30 9.45 7.52 -0.01
CA TYR A 30 9.35 7.69 1.45
C TYR A 30 8.07 8.41 1.82
N VAL A 31 7.54 8.07 2.99
CA VAL A 31 6.59 8.92 3.70
C VAL A 31 7.39 9.84 4.61
N LYS A 32 7.20 11.14 4.43
CA LYS A 32 7.85 12.20 5.21
C LYS A 32 6.84 12.84 6.15
N PHE A 33 7.25 13.02 7.40
CA PHE A 33 6.59 13.87 8.38
C PHE A 33 7.64 14.67 9.16
N MET A 34 7.58 16.01 9.07
CA MET A 34 8.60 16.89 9.64
C MET A 34 10.02 16.46 9.19
N TYR A 35 10.88 16.07 10.15
CA TYR A 35 12.25 15.58 9.93
C TYR A 35 12.35 14.05 9.88
N MET A 36 11.23 13.32 10.00
CA MET A 36 11.18 11.87 9.90
C MET A 36 10.87 11.42 8.47
N LEU A 37 11.59 10.38 8.04
CA LEU A 37 11.41 9.69 6.77
C LEU A 37 11.25 8.22 7.05
N GLU A 38 10.25 7.61 6.43
CA GLU A 38 9.99 6.19 6.51
C GLU A 38 9.90 5.61 5.11
N ALA A 39 10.60 4.51 4.87
CA ALA A 39 10.62 3.85 3.58
C ALA A 39 9.21 3.45 3.16
N PHE A 40 8.84 3.82 1.94
CA PHE A 40 7.58 3.43 1.32
C PHE A 40 7.89 2.53 0.13
N LYS A 41 7.43 1.29 0.20
CA LYS A 41 7.64 0.31 -0.88
C LYS A 41 6.33 -0.29 -1.36
N VAL A 42 6.34 -0.80 -2.58
CA VAL A 42 5.30 -1.74 -3.01
C VAL A 42 5.53 -3.03 -2.23
N PRO A 43 4.52 -3.59 -1.55
CA PRO A 43 4.70 -4.80 -0.78
C PRO A 43 4.95 -5.99 -1.69
N ASP A 44 5.73 -6.95 -1.20
CA ASP A 44 6.05 -8.16 -1.94
C ASP A 44 4.82 -9.08 -2.03
N LEU A 45 4.74 -9.85 -3.12
CA LEU A 45 3.62 -10.78 -3.33
C LEU A 45 3.45 -11.76 -2.17
N ASN A 46 4.56 -12.26 -1.62
CA ASN A 46 4.57 -13.17 -0.47
C ASN A 46 4.05 -12.49 0.81
N GLU A 47 4.42 -11.23 1.05
CA GLU A 47 3.88 -10.45 2.17
C GLU A 47 2.35 -10.41 2.06
N ILE A 48 1.81 -10.07 0.89
CA ILE A 48 0.35 -9.96 0.67
C ILE A 48 -0.38 -11.29 0.88
N LEU A 49 0.19 -12.39 0.37
CA LEU A 49 -0.43 -13.71 0.45
C LEU A 49 -0.44 -14.25 1.89
N ASN A 50 0.60 -14.00 2.68
CA ASN A 50 0.71 -14.44 4.08
C ASN A 50 -0.16 -13.61 5.05
N LEU A 51 -0.66 -12.46 4.61
CA LEU A 51 -1.43 -11.54 5.46
C LEU A 51 -2.92 -11.90 5.57
N ARG A 52 -3.38 -12.96 4.90
CA ARG A 52 -4.81 -13.16 4.61
C ARG A 52 -5.28 -14.62 4.69
N ASP A 53 -4.74 -15.41 5.62
CA ASP A 53 -5.17 -16.82 5.79
C ASP A 53 -6.70 -16.96 5.99
N ASP A 54 -7.39 -15.97 6.58
CA ASP A 54 -8.84 -16.03 6.83
C ASP A 54 -9.69 -15.04 6.00
N SER A 55 -9.10 -14.30 5.06
CA SER A 55 -9.85 -13.29 4.29
C SER A 55 -10.69 -13.95 3.21
N THR A 56 -11.98 -13.61 3.10
CA THR A 56 -12.86 -14.08 2.01
C THR A 56 -12.83 -13.21 0.75
N VAL A 57 -12.15 -12.06 0.81
CA VAL A 57 -12.12 -11.07 -0.28
C VAL A 57 -10.69 -10.93 -0.83
N PRO A 58 -10.50 -10.86 -2.16
CA PRO A 58 -9.18 -10.64 -2.74
C PRO A 58 -8.61 -9.26 -2.38
N PRO A 59 -7.28 -9.11 -2.33
CA PRO A 59 -6.63 -7.83 -2.11
C PRO A 59 -6.88 -6.86 -3.28
N ASN A 60 -7.20 -5.60 -2.96
CA ASN A 60 -7.35 -4.51 -3.93
C ASN A 60 -6.15 -3.57 -3.82
N CYS A 61 -5.66 -3.07 -4.95
CA CYS A 61 -4.62 -2.03 -5.08
C CYS A 61 -4.76 -0.91 -4.03
N PHE A 62 -5.96 -0.35 -3.86
CA PHE A 62 -6.20 0.72 -2.87
C PHE A 62 -6.00 0.26 -1.43
N ILE A 63 -6.37 -0.99 -1.13
CA ILE A 63 -6.22 -1.56 0.21
C ILE A 63 -4.74 -1.81 0.52
N LEU A 64 -3.97 -2.29 -0.46
CA LEU A 64 -2.51 -2.45 -0.33
C LEU A 64 -1.83 -1.10 -0.11
N PHE A 65 -2.11 -0.13 -0.97
CA PHE A 65 -1.57 1.23 -0.83
C PHE A 65 -1.88 1.84 0.54
N ARG A 66 -3.15 1.75 0.97
CA ARG A 66 -3.58 2.28 2.28
C ARG A 66 -2.87 1.58 3.43
N LYS A 67 -2.60 0.27 3.29
CA LYS A 67 -1.90 -0.50 4.32
C LYS A 67 -0.45 -0.04 4.48
N GLU A 68 0.28 0.13 3.38
CA GLU A 68 1.66 0.62 3.43
C GLU A 68 1.74 2.02 4.00
N ILE A 69 0.84 2.94 3.60
CA ILE A 69 0.77 4.27 4.23
C ILE A 69 0.53 4.16 5.73
N GLN A 70 -0.36 3.27 6.18
CA GLN A 70 -0.63 3.09 7.61
C GLN A 70 0.58 2.51 8.35
N LEU A 71 1.32 1.60 7.73
CA LEU A 71 2.56 1.06 8.28
C LEU A 71 3.57 2.18 8.48
N CYS A 72 3.81 3.00 7.44
CA CYS A 72 4.74 4.11 7.53
C CYS A 72 4.33 5.11 8.63
N VAL A 73 3.03 5.46 8.68
CA VAL A 73 2.47 6.34 9.72
C VAL A 73 2.72 5.77 11.12
N SER A 74 2.54 4.46 11.29
CA SER A 74 2.72 3.80 12.59
C SER A 74 4.20 3.75 13.00
N ASN A 75 5.10 3.51 12.04
CA ASN A 75 6.56 3.47 12.27
C ASN A 75 7.13 4.85 12.64
N ILE A 76 6.56 5.92 12.06
CA ILE A 76 6.87 7.31 12.44
C ILE A 76 6.29 7.66 13.83
N GLY A 77 5.49 6.79 14.44
CA GLY A 77 4.90 6.98 15.77
C GLY A 77 3.60 7.80 15.76
N LEU A 78 3.00 8.02 14.60
CA LEU A 78 1.76 8.77 14.46
C LEU A 78 0.53 7.86 14.65
N ARG A 79 -0.42 8.30 15.47
CA ARG A 79 -1.69 7.59 15.70
C ARG A 79 -2.83 8.19 14.89
N ILE A 80 -2.75 8.06 13.57
CA ILE A 80 -3.76 8.58 12.64
C ILE A 80 -4.77 7.49 12.30
N ARG A 81 -6.06 7.84 12.26
CA ARG A 81 -7.13 6.90 11.89
C ARG A 81 -6.93 6.38 10.47
N ARG A 82 -7.20 5.08 10.29
CA ARG A 82 -7.16 4.42 8.97
C ARG A 82 -8.00 5.19 7.96
N GLY A 83 -7.37 5.61 6.86
CA GLY A 83 -8.05 6.22 5.72
C GLY A 83 -8.00 7.74 5.65
N ALA A 84 -7.65 8.44 6.74
CA ALA A 84 -7.64 9.90 6.81
C ALA A 84 -6.77 10.58 5.74
N LEU A 85 -5.63 9.95 5.41
CA LEU A 85 -4.62 10.56 4.52
C LEU A 85 -4.44 9.82 3.19
N SER A 86 -4.75 8.52 3.15
CA SER A 86 -4.49 7.66 1.99
C SER A 86 -5.26 8.05 0.71
N LYS A 87 -6.46 8.65 0.84
CA LYS A 87 -7.29 8.99 -0.32
C LYS A 87 -6.71 10.16 -1.13
N HIS A 88 -6.22 11.18 -0.44
CA HIS A 88 -5.67 12.38 -1.08
C HIS A 88 -4.32 12.08 -1.71
N ILE A 89 -3.43 11.40 -0.97
CA ILE A 89 -2.11 11.00 -1.47
C ILE A 89 -2.24 10.19 -2.77
N ARG A 90 -3.15 9.21 -2.83
CA ARG A 90 -3.32 8.39 -4.03
C ARG A 90 -3.82 9.17 -5.25
N LYS A 91 -4.69 10.16 -5.05
CA LYS A 91 -5.26 10.95 -6.15
C LYS A 91 -4.15 11.74 -6.86
N ASP A 92 -3.25 12.33 -6.09
CA ASP A 92 -2.15 13.13 -6.62
C ASP A 92 -1.05 12.22 -7.15
N LEU A 93 -0.80 11.10 -6.48
CA LEU A 93 0.19 10.10 -6.91
C LEU A 93 -0.11 9.54 -8.30
N ARG A 94 -1.39 9.34 -8.64
CA ARG A 94 -1.79 8.87 -9.97
C ARG A 94 -1.37 9.82 -11.09
N LYS A 95 -1.22 11.12 -10.78
CA LYS A 95 -0.77 12.13 -11.75
C LYS A 95 0.75 12.23 -11.80
N SER A 96 1.42 12.16 -10.65
CA SER A 96 2.86 12.38 -10.54
C SER A 96 3.69 11.14 -10.82
N GLU A 97 3.23 9.96 -10.43
CA GLU A 97 3.95 8.67 -10.52
C GLU A 97 2.98 7.54 -10.92
N PRO A 98 2.50 7.52 -12.18
CA PRO A 98 1.59 6.47 -12.65
C PRO A 98 2.21 5.07 -12.53
N ASN A 99 3.52 4.94 -12.78
CA ASN A 99 4.23 3.67 -12.72
C ASN A 99 4.16 3.02 -11.33
N LEU A 100 4.32 3.81 -10.26
CA LEU A 100 4.20 3.30 -8.89
C LEU A 100 2.77 2.79 -8.62
N VAL A 101 1.76 3.55 -9.08
CA VAL A 101 0.36 3.13 -8.95
C VAL A 101 0.09 1.84 -9.73
N ASP A 102 0.70 1.68 -10.90
CA ASP A 102 0.55 0.49 -11.74
C ASP A 102 1.26 -0.72 -11.12
N SER A 103 2.43 -0.56 -10.50
CA SER A 103 3.06 -1.64 -9.71
C SER A 103 2.15 -2.12 -8.58
N PHE A 104 1.50 -1.22 -7.84
CA PHE A 104 0.50 -1.62 -6.83
C PHE A 104 -0.69 -2.37 -7.45
N LYS A 105 -1.13 -2.02 -8.66
CA LYS A 105 -2.21 -2.74 -9.35
C LYS A 105 -1.77 -4.12 -9.80
N GLU A 106 -0.59 -4.23 -10.39
CA GLU A 106 -0.04 -5.50 -10.86
C GLU A 106 0.12 -6.49 -9.71
N THR A 107 0.71 -6.05 -8.60
CA THR A 107 0.85 -6.89 -7.41
C THR A 107 -0.52 -7.30 -6.85
N ALA A 108 -1.48 -6.36 -6.78
CA ALA A 108 -2.83 -6.68 -6.32
C ALA A 108 -3.55 -7.69 -7.22
N ASN A 109 -3.46 -7.52 -8.54
CA ASN A 109 -4.09 -8.40 -9.52
C ASN A 109 -3.48 -9.81 -9.47
N THR A 110 -2.16 -9.89 -9.35
CA THR A 110 -1.44 -11.17 -9.23
C THR A 110 -1.84 -11.89 -7.94
N ALA A 111 -1.89 -11.18 -6.82
CA ALA A 111 -2.35 -11.72 -5.54
C ALA A 111 -3.83 -12.16 -5.61
N ALA A 112 -4.70 -11.37 -6.24
CA ALA A 112 -6.11 -11.71 -6.43
C ALA A 112 -6.30 -12.97 -7.29
N ARG A 113 -5.51 -13.14 -8.35
CA ARG A 113 -5.53 -14.35 -9.18
C ARG A 113 -5.17 -15.59 -8.35
N ILE A 114 -4.06 -15.53 -7.61
CA ILE A 114 -3.61 -16.64 -6.75
C ILE A 114 -4.65 -16.96 -5.67
N PHE A 115 -5.22 -15.93 -5.04
CA PHE A 115 -6.27 -16.07 -4.04
C PHE A 115 -7.51 -16.77 -4.62
N ASN A 116 -7.96 -16.36 -5.81
CA ASN A 116 -9.10 -16.97 -6.48
C ASN A 116 -8.80 -18.42 -6.89
N ASP A 117 -7.62 -18.71 -7.43
CA ASP A 117 -7.23 -20.08 -7.82
C ASP A 117 -7.22 -21.03 -6.62
N ARG A 118 -6.75 -20.56 -5.45
CA ARG A 118 -6.78 -21.35 -4.21
C ARG A 118 -8.20 -21.61 -3.71
N ASN A 119 -9.06 -20.58 -3.70
CA ASN A 119 -10.44 -20.72 -3.23
C ASN A 119 -11.35 -21.49 -4.19
N LEU A 120 -11.10 -21.39 -5.51
CA LEU A 120 -11.79 -22.20 -6.51
C LEU A 120 -11.49 -23.69 -6.31
N ARG A 121 -10.23 -24.04 -5.98
CA ARG A 121 -9.84 -25.43 -5.70
C ARG A 121 -10.54 -26.01 -4.48
N ILE A 122 -10.73 -25.22 -3.42
CA ILE A 122 -11.44 -25.67 -2.20
C ILE A 122 -12.92 -25.96 -2.52
N ARG A 123 -13.57 -25.13 -3.34
CA ARG A 123 -14.99 -25.33 -3.70
C ARG A 123 -15.26 -26.56 -4.57
N ILE A 124 -14.30 -27.05 -5.35
CA ILE A 124 -14.50 -28.22 -6.22
C ILE A 124 -14.41 -29.54 -5.44
N PHE A 125 -13.75 -29.56 -4.27
CA PHE A 125 -13.56 -30.77 -3.47
C PHE A 125 -14.67 -31.03 -2.43
N ASP A 126 -15.44 -30.01 -2.03
CA ASP A 126 -16.54 -30.17 -1.04
C ASP A 126 -17.86 -30.70 -1.63
N SER A 127 -17.95 -30.96 -2.95
CA SER A 127 -19.13 -31.53 -3.59
C SER A 127 -19.07 -33.05 -3.76
N SER A 128 -18.47 -33.77 -2.79
CA SER A 128 -18.49 -35.23 -2.75
C SER A 128 -18.86 -35.77 -1.36
N HIS A 129 -20.11 -35.56 -0.98
CA HIS A 129 -20.84 -36.43 -0.04
C HIS A 129 -21.97 -37.07 -0.86
N ILE A 130 -21.75 -38.29 -1.36
CA ILE A 130 -22.13 -39.57 -0.73
C ILE A 130 -23.66 -39.67 -0.66
N GLU A 131 -24.24 -40.33 -1.67
CA GLU A 131 -25.47 -41.12 -1.50
C GLU A 131 -25.10 -42.52 -1.01
#